data_AF-A0A951N4Q3-F1
#
_entry.id   AF-A0A951N4Q3-F1
#
_cell.length_a   1.000
_cell.length_b   1.000
_cell.length_c   1.000
_cell.angle_alpha   90.00
_cell.angle_beta   90.00
_cell.angle_gamma   90.00
#
_symmetry.space_group_name_H-M   'P 1'
#
loop_
_entity.id
_entity.type
_entity.pdbx_description
1 polymer ?
#
loop_
_entity_poly.entity_id
_entity_poly.type
_entity_poly.pdbx_seq_one_letter_code
_entity_poly.pdbx_strand_id
1 'polypeptide(L)'
;WPYRQILRPEHFQEGFAPSLTLVNWPQIDYWLGPIVDVSPEEAQKHLEGARQLSFSFIYWMQTEAPRHDGGEGYPEIRLRPDVTGTLDGMAKYPYIRESRRILAEFTVAEQHVSSDLRPDGAQKFEDSVGVGCYRIDLHPTTALKNYLDVGSQPFQIPLGALIPQRVENLLPACKNLGVTHITNGCYRLHPVEWNIGEAAGVLAAFCLDEKLAPRAVRNSPEKLREFQKRLESDGVELDWPQLHAV
;
A
#
# COMPACT_ATOMS: atom_id res chain seq x y z
N TRP A 1 5.33 -23.09 10.48
CA TRP A 1 4.44 -21.93 10.27
C TRP A 1 4.90 -21.18 9.02
N PRO A 2 4.09 -21.12 7.94
CA PRO A 2 4.51 -20.53 6.65
C PRO A 2 4.18 -19.04 6.47
N TYR A 3 3.66 -18.35 7.48
CA TYR A 3 3.24 -16.95 7.32
C TYR A 3 4.41 -16.05 6.94
N ARG A 4 4.28 -15.35 5.80
CA ARG A 4 5.28 -14.42 5.24
C ARG A 4 6.72 -14.94 5.36
N GLN A 5 6.90 -16.24 5.13
CA GLN A 5 8.19 -16.88 5.16
C GLN A 5 8.98 -16.40 3.93
N ILE A 6 10.05 -15.63 4.17
CA ILE A 6 10.91 -15.07 3.13
C ILE A 6 12.10 -15.98 2.82
N LEU A 7 12.42 -16.91 3.72
CA LEU A 7 13.40 -17.97 3.48
C LEU A 7 12.86 -19.28 4.04
N ARG A 8 12.71 -20.26 3.15
CA ARG A 8 12.28 -21.62 3.46
C ARG A 8 13.47 -22.58 3.27
N PRO A 9 14.01 -23.18 4.36
CA PRO A 9 15.26 -23.96 4.29
C PRO A 9 15.20 -25.12 3.29
N GLU A 10 14.04 -25.74 3.12
CA GLU A 10 13.85 -26.87 2.19
C GLU A 10 14.10 -26.53 0.71
N HIS A 11 14.19 -25.24 0.35
CA HIS A 11 14.53 -24.80 -1.02
C HIS A 11 16.04 -24.55 -1.21
N PHE A 12 16.85 -24.73 -0.16
CA PHE A 12 18.28 -24.45 -0.17
C PHE A 12 19.08 -25.68 0.25
N GLN A 13 20.41 -25.62 0.06
CA GLN A 13 21.31 -26.65 0.59
C GLN A 13 21.19 -26.74 2.11
N GLU A 14 21.28 -27.96 2.63
CA GLU A 14 21.23 -28.21 4.07
C GLU A 14 22.28 -27.36 4.79
N GLY A 15 21.86 -26.69 5.88
CA GLY A 15 22.72 -25.80 6.65
C GLY A 15 22.87 -24.38 6.11
N PHE A 16 22.26 -24.02 4.97
CA PHE A 16 22.36 -22.67 4.39
C PHE A 16 21.86 -21.57 5.35
N ALA A 17 20.62 -21.69 5.82
CA ALA A 17 20.02 -20.74 6.77
C ALA A 17 18.81 -21.38 7.48
N PRO A 18 18.49 -20.94 8.72
CA PRO A 18 17.21 -21.29 9.34
C PRO A 18 16.06 -20.59 8.61
N SER A 19 14.82 -21.04 8.88
CA SER A 19 13.62 -20.38 8.39
C SER A 19 13.57 -18.91 8.80
N LEU A 20 13.21 -18.03 7.87
CA LEU A 20 13.02 -16.59 8.10
C LEU A 20 11.61 -16.17 7.75
N THR A 21 10.98 -15.41 8.64
CA THR A 21 9.67 -14.79 8.42
C THR A 21 9.77 -13.29 8.62
N LEU A 22 9.07 -12.53 7.78
CA LEU A 22 8.85 -11.12 7.99
C LEU A 22 7.51 -10.92 8.73
N VAL A 23 7.59 -10.44 9.96
CA VAL A 23 6.43 -10.20 10.80
C VAL A 23 5.84 -8.82 10.54
N ASN A 24 4.57 -8.79 10.18
CA ASN A 24 3.75 -7.58 10.10
C ASN A 24 2.32 -8.01 10.44
N TRP A 25 1.93 -7.85 11.70
CA TRP A 25 0.67 -8.34 12.25
C TRP A 25 -0.16 -7.20 12.83
N PRO A 26 -1.50 -7.27 12.78
CA PRO A 26 -2.36 -6.26 13.40
C PRO A 26 -2.11 -6.07 14.91
N GLN A 27 -1.61 -7.10 15.61
CA GLN A 27 -1.25 -7.04 17.02
C GLN A 27 -0.10 -6.06 17.33
N ILE A 28 0.69 -5.68 16.32
CA ILE A 28 1.78 -4.70 16.43
C ILE A 28 1.49 -3.43 15.62
N ASP A 29 0.25 -3.20 15.19
CA ASP A 29 -0.14 -1.92 14.62
C ASP A 29 -0.12 -0.86 15.73
N TYR A 30 0.68 0.19 15.55
CA TYR A 30 0.81 1.27 16.54
C TYR A 30 -0.17 2.39 16.23
N TRP A 31 -1.14 2.62 17.10
CA TRP A 31 -2.19 3.64 16.94
C TRP A 31 -2.26 4.64 18.12
N LEU A 32 -1.26 4.69 19.00
CA LEU A 32 -1.28 5.61 20.16
C LEU A 32 -0.97 7.07 19.79
N GLY A 33 -0.47 7.31 18.58
CA GLY A 33 -0.40 8.65 18.00
C GLY A 33 0.36 8.69 16.67
N PRO A 34 0.26 9.81 15.92
CA PRO A 34 0.79 9.92 14.56
C PRO A 34 2.25 10.39 14.55
N ILE A 35 2.95 10.11 13.46
CA ILE A 35 4.30 10.66 13.21
C ILE A 35 4.28 11.79 12.17
N VAL A 36 3.09 12.16 11.69
CA VAL A 36 2.84 13.15 10.64
C VAL A 36 2.04 14.29 11.25
N ASP A 37 2.33 15.53 10.84
CA ASP A 37 1.68 16.76 11.35
C ASP A 37 1.85 16.98 12.88
N VAL A 38 2.94 16.48 13.45
CA VAL A 38 3.33 16.67 14.86
C VAL A 38 4.76 17.22 14.96
N SER A 39 5.18 17.64 16.16
CA SER A 39 6.56 18.08 16.38
C SER A 39 7.56 16.93 16.20
N PRO A 40 8.84 17.21 15.89
CA PRO A 40 9.87 16.19 15.81
C PRO A 40 9.99 15.35 17.09
N GLU A 41 9.82 15.97 18.26
CA GLU A 41 9.85 15.26 19.55
C GLU A 41 8.70 14.26 19.68
N GLU A 42 7.48 14.66 19.32
CA GLU A 42 6.31 13.78 19.41
C GLU A 42 6.39 12.65 18.36
N ALA A 43 6.87 12.95 17.15
CA ALA A 43 7.14 11.94 16.13
C ALA A 43 8.17 10.90 16.63
N GLN A 44 9.27 11.35 17.23
CA GLN A 44 10.31 10.46 17.77
C GLN A 44 9.77 9.59 18.92
N LYS A 45 8.96 10.15 19.81
CA LYS A 45 8.28 9.43 20.88
C LYS A 45 7.37 8.33 20.32
N HIS A 46 6.59 8.60 19.28
CA HIS A 46 5.71 7.61 18.67
C HIS A 46 6.47 6.56 17.87
N LEU A 47 7.56 6.93 17.18
CA LEU A 47 8.45 5.97 16.52
C LEU A 47 9.06 4.99 17.52
N GLU A 48 9.52 5.50 18.67
CA GLU A 48 10.04 4.65 19.74
C GLU A 48 8.93 3.79 20.37
N GLY A 49 7.75 4.34 20.60
CA GLY A 49 6.60 3.58 21.10
C GLY A 49 6.20 2.43 20.17
N ALA A 50 6.19 2.64 18.85
CA ALA A 50 5.92 1.60 17.86
C ALA A 50 6.98 0.48 17.89
N ARG A 51 8.25 0.86 18.06
CA ARG A 51 9.36 -0.08 18.22
C ARG A 51 9.21 -0.89 19.52
N GLN A 52 8.92 -0.24 20.64
CA GLN A 52 8.72 -0.90 21.94
C GLN A 52 7.49 -1.82 21.95
N LEU A 53 6.42 -1.48 21.23
CA LEU A 53 5.28 -2.37 21.01
C LEU A 53 5.72 -3.65 20.30
N SER A 54 6.54 -3.53 19.25
CA SER A 54 7.08 -4.68 18.52
C SER A 54 7.98 -5.55 19.40
N PHE A 55 8.85 -4.94 20.24
CA PHE A 55 9.66 -5.71 21.20
C PHE A 55 8.81 -6.41 22.26
N SER A 56 7.83 -5.72 22.84
CA SER A 56 6.93 -6.32 23.84
C SER A 56 6.21 -7.54 23.27
N PHE A 57 5.77 -7.43 22.01
CA PHE A 57 5.11 -8.54 21.33
C PHE A 57 6.06 -9.72 21.06
N ILE A 58 7.31 -9.47 20.65
CA ILE A 58 8.31 -10.53 20.48
C ILE A 58 8.70 -11.17 21.81
N TYR A 59 8.83 -10.37 22.86
CA TYR A 59 9.10 -10.87 24.21
C TYR A 59 7.96 -11.80 24.65
N TRP A 60 6.70 -11.37 24.53
CA TRP A 60 5.54 -12.21 24.82
C TRP A 60 5.55 -13.50 23.99
N MET A 61 5.87 -13.43 22.69
CA MET A 61 6.04 -14.60 21.85
C MET A 61 7.09 -15.57 22.39
N GLN A 62 8.19 -15.07 22.94
CA GLN A 62 9.28 -15.90 23.47
C GLN A 62 8.98 -16.51 24.83
N THR A 63 8.17 -15.86 25.67
CA THR A 63 8.00 -16.23 27.08
C THR A 63 6.64 -16.82 27.43
N GLU A 64 5.57 -16.34 26.80
CA GLU A 64 4.20 -16.53 27.31
C GLU A 64 3.22 -17.00 26.22
N ALA A 65 3.57 -16.88 24.93
CA ALA A 65 2.66 -17.26 23.86
C ALA A 65 2.31 -18.77 23.92
N PRO A 66 1.03 -19.14 23.85
CA PRO A 66 0.62 -20.53 23.84
C PRO A 66 1.26 -21.30 22.68
N ARG A 67 1.86 -22.46 22.98
CA ARG A 67 2.45 -23.34 21.99
C ARG A 67 1.45 -24.36 21.48
N HIS A 68 1.67 -24.78 20.23
CA HIS A 68 0.91 -25.85 19.58
C HIS A 68 1.08 -27.22 20.24
N ASP A 69 2.14 -27.40 21.04
CA ASP A 69 2.45 -28.61 21.80
C ASP A 69 1.93 -28.57 23.25
N GLY A 70 1.15 -27.52 23.61
CA GLY A 70 0.60 -27.34 24.95
C GLY A 70 1.55 -26.68 25.95
N GLY A 71 2.77 -26.29 25.53
CA GLY A 71 3.67 -25.46 26.33
C GLY A 71 3.42 -23.95 26.18
N GLU A 72 4.35 -23.16 26.70
CA GLU A 72 4.32 -21.69 26.66
C GLU A 72 5.66 -21.14 26.16
N GLY A 73 5.59 -20.08 25.36
CA GLY A 73 6.74 -19.34 24.82
C GLY A 73 7.45 -20.04 23.65
N TYR A 74 8.03 -19.24 22.76
CA TYR A 74 8.87 -19.68 21.65
C TYR A 74 10.29 -19.10 21.81
N PRO A 75 11.09 -19.56 22.78
CA PRO A 75 12.44 -19.04 23.04
C PRO A 75 13.41 -19.21 21.86
N GLU A 76 13.08 -20.09 20.91
CA GLU A 76 13.79 -20.30 19.65
C GLU A 76 13.64 -19.14 18.65
N ILE A 77 12.63 -18.28 18.79
CA ILE A 77 12.46 -17.11 17.93
C ILE A 77 13.59 -16.14 18.19
N ARG A 78 14.28 -15.72 17.12
CA ARG A 78 15.35 -14.74 17.17
C ARG A 78 15.12 -13.64 16.16
N LEU A 79 15.35 -12.41 16.59
CA LEU A 79 15.46 -11.27 15.69
C LEU A 79 16.73 -11.43 14.84
N ARG A 80 16.71 -10.89 13.61
CA ARG A 80 17.79 -11.05 12.63
C ARG A 80 18.36 -9.70 12.17
N PRO A 81 19.15 -9.02 13.04
CA PRO A 81 19.89 -7.80 12.73
C PRO A 81 20.67 -7.84 11.41
N ASP A 82 21.24 -9.01 11.10
CA ASP A 82 22.03 -9.27 9.91
C ASP A 82 21.19 -9.26 8.62
N VAL A 83 19.89 -9.56 8.72
CA VAL A 83 18.95 -9.52 7.58
C VAL A 83 18.35 -8.13 7.41
N THR A 84 17.94 -7.49 8.51
CA THR A 84 17.32 -6.17 8.48
C THR A 84 18.34 -5.04 8.29
N GLY A 85 19.62 -5.28 8.61
CA GLY A 85 20.66 -4.26 8.63
C GLY A 85 20.47 -3.24 9.75
N THR A 86 19.78 -3.62 10.83
CA THR A 86 19.53 -2.81 12.04
C THR A 86 20.11 -3.53 13.24
N LEU A 87 20.63 -2.81 14.24
CA LEU A 87 21.26 -3.44 15.42
C LEU A 87 20.28 -4.29 16.24
N ASP A 88 19.00 -3.97 16.15
CA ASP A 88 17.94 -4.52 16.97
C ASP A 88 17.04 -5.52 16.23
N GLY A 89 17.31 -5.78 14.94
CA GLY A 89 16.54 -6.69 14.12
C GLY A 89 15.16 -6.19 13.70
N MET A 90 14.83 -4.92 13.96
CA MET A 90 13.59 -4.28 13.53
C MET A 90 13.69 -3.77 12.08
N ALA A 91 12.54 -3.49 11.46
CA ALA A 91 12.51 -2.84 10.15
C ALA A 91 13.19 -1.46 10.19
N LYS A 92 13.89 -1.09 9.11
CA LYS A 92 14.58 0.21 9.00
C LYS A 92 13.64 1.40 9.13
N TYR A 93 12.39 1.23 8.67
CA TYR A 93 11.33 2.22 8.75
C TYR A 93 10.01 1.52 9.12
N PRO A 94 9.12 2.19 9.86
CA PRO A 94 7.77 1.68 10.10
C PRO A 94 6.99 1.61 8.78
N TYR A 95 6.11 0.62 8.66
CA TYR A 95 5.14 0.59 7.57
C TYR A 95 4.00 1.58 7.87
N ILE A 96 3.92 2.65 7.10
CA ILE A 96 2.89 3.70 7.28
C ILE A 96 1.71 3.41 6.34
N ARG A 97 0.52 3.18 6.90
CA ARG A 97 -0.70 2.85 6.13
C ARG A 97 -1.34 4.07 5.45
N GLU A 98 -1.23 5.24 6.08
CA GLU A 98 -1.84 6.46 5.58
C GLU A 98 -0.95 7.68 5.86
N SER A 99 -0.93 8.60 4.91
CA SER A 99 -0.19 9.85 4.99
C SER A 99 -0.95 10.96 4.25
N ARG A 100 -0.29 12.10 4.04
CA ARG A 100 -0.85 13.23 3.30
C ARG A 100 -1.17 12.80 1.87
N ARG A 101 -2.34 13.24 1.39
CA ARG A 101 -2.78 13.09 0.00
C ARG A 101 -2.86 14.46 -0.66
N ILE A 102 -2.68 14.49 -1.96
CA ILE A 102 -2.95 15.69 -2.74
C ILE A 102 -4.45 15.99 -2.76
N LEU A 103 -4.81 17.26 -2.93
CA LEU A 103 -6.11 17.61 -3.47
C LEU A 103 -6.02 17.47 -4.98
N ALA A 104 -6.59 16.39 -5.51
CA ALA A 104 -6.54 16.05 -6.93
C ALA A 104 -7.75 16.60 -7.69
N GLU A 105 -7.65 16.66 -9.02
CA GLU A 105 -8.76 17.03 -9.89
C GLU A 105 -9.96 16.07 -9.78
N PHE A 106 -9.69 14.81 -9.47
CA PHE A 106 -10.70 13.81 -9.17
C PHE A 106 -10.37 13.08 -7.87
N THR A 107 -11.36 12.93 -6.99
CA THR A 107 -11.21 12.15 -5.75
C THR A 107 -12.02 10.87 -5.86
N VAL A 108 -11.35 9.72 -5.82
CA VAL A 108 -12.07 8.43 -5.80
C VAL A 108 -12.73 8.21 -4.43
N ALA A 109 -14.03 7.93 -4.45
CA ALA A 109 -14.84 7.67 -3.27
C ALA A 109 -15.32 6.20 -3.23
N GLU A 110 -15.85 5.78 -2.08
CA GLU A 110 -16.32 4.42 -1.84
C GLU A 110 -17.36 3.97 -2.88
N GLN A 111 -18.24 4.89 -3.27
CA GLN A 111 -19.30 4.70 -4.25
C GLN A 111 -18.79 4.27 -5.62
N HIS A 112 -17.50 4.46 -5.91
CA HIS A 112 -16.89 4.05 -7.17
C HIS A 112 -16.43 2.59 -7.16
N VAL A 113 -16.23 1.98 -6.00
CA VAL A 113 -15.56 0.66 -5.90
C VAL A 113 -16.25 -0.35 -4.99
N SER A 114 -17.08 0.08 -4.04
CA SER A 114 -17.74 -0.81 -3.07
C SER A 114 -18.63 -1.82 -3.78
N SER A 115 -18.49 -3.11 -3.43
CA SER A 115 -19.32 -4.19 -3.97
C SER A 115 -20.79 -4.06 -3.55
N ASP A 116 -21.03 -3.46 -2.38
CA ASP A 116 -22.38 -3.32 -1.83
C ASP A 116 -23.15 -2.20 -2.54
N LEU A 117 -22.44 -1.14 -2.97
CA LEU A 117 -23.02 -0.02 -3.71
C LEU A 117 -23.00 -0.24 -5.23
N ARG A 118 -22.11 -1.12 -5.70
CA ARG A 118 -21.93 -1.45 -7.12
C ARG A 118 -21.80 -2.97 -7.32
N PRO A 119 -22.91 -3.73 -7.22
CA PRO A 119 -22.87 -5.18 -7.36
C PRO A 119 -22.39 -5.64 -8.75
N ASP A 120 -22.63 -4.83 -9.79
CA ASP A 120 -22.32 -5.17 -11.19
C ASP A 120 -20.92 -4.72 -11.66
N GLY A 121 -20.10 -4.18 -10.77
CA GLY A 121 -18.72 -3.77 -11.07
C GLY A 121 -18.39 -2.32 -10.70
N ALA A 122 -17.10 -2.04 -10.51
CA ALA A 122 -16.60 -0.70 -10.18
C ALA A 122 -16.98 0.32 -11.27
N GLN A 123 -16.94 1.59 -10.92
CA GLN A 123 -17.06 2.66 -11.90
C GLN A 123 -15.91 2.58 -12.91
N LYS A 124 -16.26 2.67 -14.19
CA LYS A 124 -15.30 2.77 -15.27
C LYS A 124 -14.86 4.23 -15.44
N PHE A 125 -13.58 4.43 -15.71
CA PHE A 125 -12.95 5.71 -15.92
C PHE A 125 -12.32 5.73 -17.32
N GLU A 126 -12.78 6.66 -18.17
CA GLU A 126 -12.21 6.87 -19.51
C GLU A 126 -10.72 7.24 -19.45
N ASP A 127 -10.31 7.90 -18.37
CA ASP A 127 -8.93 8.27 -18.08
C ASP A 127 -8.20 7.26 -17.20
N SER A 128 -8.56 5.97 -17.27
CA SER A 128 -7.84 4.92 -16.54
C SER A 128 -6.38 4.84 -16.97
N VAL A 129 -5.49 4.73 -15.98
CA VAL A 129 -4.03 4.60 -16.14
C VAL A 129 -3.48 3.39 -15.39
N GLY A 130 -4.36 2.51 -14.92
CA GLY A 130 -3.99 1.38 -14.09
C GLY A 130 -5.19 0.70 -13.46
N VAL A 131 -4.94 -0.40 -12.76
CA VAL A 131 -5.98 -1.20 -12.10
C VAL A 131 -5.57 -1.64 -10.69
N GLY A 132 -6.57 -2.01 -9.90
CA GLY A 132 -6.37 -2.59 -8.58
C GLY A 132 -7.53 -3.47 -8.16
N CYS A 133 -7.27 -4.40 -7.24
CA CYS A 133 -8.31 -5.20 -6.61
C CYS A 133 -7.87 -5.55 -5.19
N TYR A 134 -8.55 -4.95 -4.22
CA TYR A 134 -8.40 -5.28 -2.81
C TYR A 134 -9.57 -4.73 -2.03
N ARG A 135 -9.98 -5.41 -0.97
CA ARG A 135 -11.07 -4.94 -0.11
C ARG A 135 -10.72 -3.57 0.51
N ILE A 136 -11.75 -2.81 0.88
CA ILE A 136 -11.57 -1.62 1.71
C ILE A 136 -11.27 -2.10 3.13
N ASP A 137 -9.98 -2.18 3.47
CA ASP A 137 -9.47 -2.61 4.79
C ASP A 137 -8.90 -1.40 5.54
N LEU A 138 -9.60 -0.90 6.56
CA LEU A 138 -9.11 0.17 7.44
C LEU A 138 -8.84 -0.37 8.84
N HIS A 139 -7.64 -0.10 9.32
CA HIS A 139 -7.18 -0.47 10.66
C HIS A 139 -7.54 0.62 11.68
N PRO A 140 -7.50 0.29 12.98
CA PRO A 140 -7.66 1.28 14.03
C PRO A 140 -6.75 2.49 13.83
N THR A 141 -7.32 3.68 14.00
CA THR A 141 -6.60 4.95 13.79
C THR A 141 -6.24 5.60 15.11
N THR A 142 -5.32 6.56 15.06
CA THR A 142 -4.95 7.40 16.21
C THR A 142 -6.11 8.26 16.74
N ALA A 143 -7.21 8.36 16.00
CA ALA A 143 -8.44 9.02 16.41
C ALA A 143 -9.46 8.05 17.07
N LEU A 144 -9.02 6.86 17.49
CA LEU A 144 -9.84 5.82 18.13
C LEU A 144 -11.03 5.35 17.28
N LYS A 145 -10.92 5.47 15.95
CA LYS A 145 -11.86 4.83 15.03
C LYS A 145 -11.49 3.36 14.89
N ASN A 146 -12.50 2.51 14.99
CA ASN A 146 -12.35 1.06 14.87
C ASN A 146 -12.16 0.61 13.42
N TYR A 147 -11.92 -0.69 13.28
CA TYR A 147 -11.74 -1.39 12.01
C TYR A 147 -12.96 -1.28 11.09
N LEU A 148 -12.73 -1.11 9.79
CA LEU A 148 -13.74 -1.15 8.73
C LEU A 148 -13.28 -2.11 7.63
N ASP A 149 -14.16 -3.03 7.24
CA ASP A 149 -13.92 -3.97 6.14
C ASP A 149 -15.15 -4.02 5.23
N VAL A 150 -14.98 -3.53 4.01
CA VAL A 150 -16.04 -3.49 2.98
C VAL A 150 -15.52 -4.16 1.72
N GLY A 151 -16.37 -4.96 1.09
CA GLY A 151 -16.03 -5.57 -0.19
C GLY A 151 -15.85 -4.52 -1.29
N SER A 152 -14.98 -4.80 -2.25
CA SER A 152 -14.79 -3.94 -3.42
C SER A 152 -14.77 -4.78 -4.68
N GLN A 153 -15.23 -4.18 -5.76
CA GLN A 153 -15.03 -4.69 -7.11
C GLN A 153 -13.59 -4.42 -7.56
N PRO A 154 -13.03 -5.19 -8.51
CA PRO A 154 -11.84 -4.76 -9.23
C PRO A 154 -12.08 -3.39 -9.88
N PHE A 155 -11.12 -2.48 -9.75
CA PHE A 155 -11.29 -1.06 -10.06
C PHE A 155 -10.14 -0.51 -10.90
N GLN A 156 -10.41 0.65 -11.51
CA GLN A 156 -9.46 1.41 -12.33
C GLN A 156 -8.90 2.59 -11.55
N ILE A 157 -7.69 3.02 -11.90
CA ILE A 157 -7.00 4.19 -11.34
C ILE A 157 -7.19 5.35 -12.32
N PRO A 158 -8.04 6.36 -12.02
CA PRO A 158 -8.24 7.48 -12.94
C PRO A 158 -7.05 8.45 -12.89
N LEU A 159 -6.59 8.91 -14.06
CA LEU A 159 -5.53 9.92 -14.19
C LEU A 159 -5.86 11.21 -13.42
N GLY A 160 -7.13 11.58 -13.34
CA GLY A 160 -7.57 12.72 -12.53
C GLY A 160 -7.22 12.62 -11.04
N ALA A 161 -7.06 11.41 -10.49
CA ALA A 161 -6.61 11.22 -9.10
C ALA A 161 -5.10 11.42 -8.92
N LEU A 162 -4.33 11.43 -10.02
CA LEU A 162 -2.89 11.69 -10.02
C LEU A 162 -2.53 13.16 -10.31
N ILE A 163 -3.51 14.01 -10.67
CA ILE A 163 -3.24 15.41 -11.05
C ILE A 163 -3.64 16.35 -9.92
N PRO A 164 -2.69 17.10 -9.31
CA PRO A 164 -3.01 18.09 -8.28
C PRO A 164 -3.79 19.29 -8.85
N GLN A 165 -4.71 19.84 -8.05
CA GLN A 165 -5.44 21.07 -8.42
C GLN A 165 -4.54 22.33 -8.41
N ARG A 166 -3.56 22.36 -7.50
CA ARG A 166 -2.80 23.59 -7.18
C ARG A 166 -1.50 23.76 -7.97
N VAL A 167 -0.89 22.67 -8.42
CA VAL A 167 0.48 22.67 -9.00
C VAL A 167 0.54 21.74 -10.21
N GLU A 168 1.41 22.04 -11.16
CA GLU A 168 1.56 21.30 -12.43
C GLU A 168 2.82 20.41 -12.49
N ASN A 169 3.74 20.57 -11.54
CA ASN A 169 5.07 19.93 -11.55
C ASN A 169 5.27 18.94 -10.39
N LEU A 170 4.18 18.36 -9.89
CA LEU A 170 4.18 17.36 -8.83
C LEU A 170 3.19 16.25 -9.18
N LEU A 171 3.61 15.00 -9.10
CA LEU A 171 2.74 13.83 -9.26
C LEU A 171 2.84 12.95 -8.00
N PRO A 172 1.71 12.44 -7.47
CA PRO A 172 1.71 11.39 -6.47
C PRO A 172 2.14 10.07 -7.12
N ALA A 173 2.86 9.22 -6.40
CA ALA A 173 3.45 7.99 -6.92
C ALA A 173 3.23 6.79 -5.99
N CYS A 174 2.30 6.91 -5.04
CA CYS A 174 1.89 5.85 -4.11
C CYS A 174 0.53 6.20 -3.46
N LYS A 175 0.39 5.99 -2.15
CA LYS A 175 -0.80 6.26 -1.31
C LYS A 175 -1.26 7.72 -1.28
N ASN A 176 -0.50 8.64 -1.88
CA ASN A 176 -0.70 10.08 -1.79
C ASN A 176 -1.59 10.67 -2.91
N LEU A 177 -2.20 9.81 -3.74
CA LEU A 177 -3.14 10.20 -4.79
C LEU A 177 -4.51 10.69 -4.24
N GLY A 178 -5.34 11.23 -5.12
CA GLY A 178 -6.70 11.70 -4.83
C GLY A 178 -7.70 10.60 -4.52
N VAL A 179 -7.76 10.18 -3.26
CA VAL A 179 -8.77 9.24 -2.74
C VAL A 179 -9.29 9.69 -1.38
N THR A 180 -10.51 9.28 -1.03
CA THR A 180 -11.02 9.43 0.34
C THR A 180 -10.25 8.54 1.32
N HIS A 181 -10.34 8.84 2.62
CA HIS A 181 -9.79 7.97 3.67
C HIS A 181 -10.33 6.54 3.56
N ILE A 182 -11.63 6.39 3.24
CA ILE A 182 -12.29 5.10 3.09
C ILE A 182 -11.70 4.34 1.89
N THR A 183 -11.75 4.94 0.70
CA THR A 183 -11.27 4.31 -0.53
C THR A 183 -9.76 4.04 -0.53
N ASN A 184 -8.98 4.82 0.22
CA ASN A 184 -7.56 4.54 0.37
C ASN A 184 -7.31 3.13 0.93
N GLY A 185 -8.24 2.56 1.71
CA GLY A 185 -8.16 1.19 2.23
C GLY A 185 -7.91 0.13 1.15
N CYS A 186 -8.45 0.32 -0.06
CA CYS A 186 -8.21 -0.58 -1.20
C CYS A 186 -7.11 -0.11 -2.16
N TYR A 187 -6.81 1.20 -2.23
CA TYR A 187 -5.75 1.73 -3.10
C TYR A 187 -4.34 1.65 -2.52
N ARG A 188 -4.21 1.48 -1.19
CA ARG A 188 -2.92 1.47 -0.47
C ARG A 188 -2.19 0.11 -0.45
N LEU A 189 -2.54 -0.82 -1.32
CA LEU A 189 -1.85 -2.10 -1.39
C LEU A 189 -0.69 -2.02 -2.38
N HIS A 190 0.41 -2.70 -2.05
CA HIS A 190 1.65 -2.63 -2.83
C HIS A 190 1.47 -2.81 -4.35
N PRO A 191 0.68 -3.77 -4.87
CA PRO A 191 0.47 -3.87 -6.32
C PRO A 191 -0.18 -2.63 -6.93
N VAL A 192 -1.15 -2.02 -6.22
CA VAL A 192 -1.82 -0.79 -6.66
C VAL A 192 -0.88 0.40 -6.53
N GLU A 193 -0.12 0.50 -5.44
CA GLU A 193 0.89 1.54 -5.25
C GLU A 193 1.98 1.51 -6.33
N TRP A 194 2.45 0.32 -6.71
CA TRP A 194 3.42 0.15 -7.79
C TRP A 194 2.84 0.61 -9.12
N ASN A 195 1.60 0.24 -9.43
CA ASN A 195 0.92 0.69 -10.64
C ASN A 195 0.78 2.23 -10.65
N ILE A 196 0.36 2.86 -9.53
CA ILE A 196 0.31 4.32 -9.38
C ILE A 196 1.68 4.96 -9.64
N GLY A 197 2.74 4.39 -9.06
CA GLY A 197 4.10 4.89 -9.24
C GLY A 197 4.61 4.76 -10.67
N GLU A 198 4.29 3.65 -11.34
CA GLU A 198 4.61 3.40 -12.74
C GLU A 198 3.87 4.39 -13.65
N ALA A 199 2.55 4.51 -13.50
CA ALA A 199 1.74 5.47 -14.23
C ALA A 199 2.23 6.91 -14.05
N ALA A 200 2.58 7.31 -12.83
CA ALA A 200 3.14 8.63 -12.53
C ALA A 200 4.51 8.85 -13.20
N GLY A 201 5.39 7.84 -13.18
CA GLY A 201 6.70 7.90 -13.82
C GLY A 201 6.61 8.01 -15.34
N VAL A 202 5.78 7.17 -15.98
CA VAL A 202 5.54 7.21 -17.43
C VAL A 202 4.87 8.52 -17.82
N LEU A 203 3.92 9.03 -17.03
CA LEU A 203 3.29 10.33 -17.28
C LEU A 203 4.29 11.47 -17.25
N ALA A 204 5.21 11.47 -16.27
CA ALA A 204 6.26 12.48 -16.19
C ALA A 204 7.16 12.45 -17.43
N ALA A 205 7.59 11.27 -17.87
CA ALA A 205 8.39 11.11 -19.08
C ALA A 205 7.64 11.58 -20.34
N PHE A 206 6.38 11.14 -20.51
CA PHE A 206 5.51 11.55 -21.63
C PHE A 206 5.32 13.06 -21.68
N CYS A 207 5.09 13.71 -20.52
CA CYS A 207 4.96 15.16 -20.42
C CYS A 207 6.24 15.89 -20.85
N LEU A 208 7.42 15.36 -20.54
CA LEU A 208 8.70 15.94 -20.95
C LEU A 208 8.93 15.82 -22.46
N ASP A 209 8.62 14.66 -23.04
CA ASP A 209 8.78 14.41 -24.48
C ASP A 209 7.84 15.29 -25.31
N GLU A 210 6.57 15.36 -24.91
CA GLU A 210 5.52 16.13 -25.60
C GLU A 210 5.50 17.62 -25.22
N LYS A 211 6.28 18.03 -24.21
CA LYS A 211 6.30 19.38 -23.61
C LYS A 211 4.91 19.82 -23.15
N LEU A 212 4.19 18.91 -22.48
CA LEU A 212 2.85 19.13 -21.94
C LEU A 212 2.86 19.09 -20.41
N ALA A 213 1.88 19.76 -19.79
CA ALA A 213 1.57 19.54 -18.38
C ALA A 213 0.68 18.29 -18.21
N PRO A 214 0.73 17.59 -17.07
CA PRO A 214 -0.13 16.43 -16.82
C PRO A 214 -1.62 16.68 -17.07
N ARG A 215 -2.12 17.86 -16.67
CA ARG A 215 -3.52 18.29 -16.93
C ARG A 215 -3.84 18.35 -18.42
N ALA A 216 -2.91 18.80 -19.26
CA ALA A 216 -3.11 18.88 -20.70
C ALA A 216 -3.18 17.49 -21.34
N VAL A 217 -2.44 16.50 -20.82
CA VAL A 217 -2.53 15.11 -21.26
C VAL A 217 -3.92 14.56 -20.98
N ARG A 218 -4.44 14.72 -19.75
CA ARG A 218 -5.78 14.25 -19.37
C ARG A 218 -6.91 14.93 -20.15
N ASN A 219 -6.85 16.24 -20.32
CA ASN A 219 -7.95 17.03 -20.89
C ASN A 219 -8.00 17.01 -22.42
N SER A 220 -7.00 16.43 -23.09
CA SER A 220 -7.00 16.21 -24.54
C SER A 220 -7.27 14.74 -24.84
N PRO A 221 -8.41 14.38 -25.45
CA PRO A 221 -8.72 12.98 -25.77
C PRO A 221 -7.67 12.30 -26.66
N GLU A 222 -7.01 13.06 -27.53
CA GLU A 222 -5.92 12.56 -28.38
C GLU A 222 -4.69 12.21 -27.52
N LYS A 223 -4.24 13.15 -26.67
CA LYS A 223 -3.06 12.94 -25.82
C LYS A 223 -3.28 11.90 -24.73
N LEU A 224 -4.50 11.82 -24.19
CA LEU A 224 -4.88 10.77 -23.26
C LEU A 224 -4.74 9.38 -23.90
N ARG A 225 -5.25 9.21 -25.13
CA ARG A 225 -5.14 7.92 -25.86
C ARG A 225 -3.70 7.59 -26.24
N GLU A 226 -2.89 8.57 -26.64
CA GLU A 226 -1.46 8.37 -26.89
C GLU A 226 -0.73 7.91 -25.62
N PHE A 227 -1.01 8.54 -24.49
CA PHE A 227 -0.43 8.17 -23.20
C PHE A 227 -0.90 6.78 -22.74
N GLN A 228 -2.18 6.46 -22.86
CA GLN A 228 -2.72 5.14 -22.54
C GLN A 228 -2.09 4.03 -23.39
N LYS A 229 -1.91 4.26 -24.69
CA LYS A 229 -1.18 3.32 -25.56
C LYS A 229 0.26 3.10 -25.11
N ARG A 230 0.91 4.16 -24.59
CA ARG A 230 2.27 4.02 -24.05
C ARG A 230 2.29 3.12 -22.81
N LEU A 231 1.38 3.35 -21.87
CA LEU A 231 1.20 2.50 -20.69
C LEU A 231 0.95 1.03 -21.06
N GLU A 232 0.03 0.77 -21.99
CA GLU A 232 -0.26 -0.58 -22.48
C GLU A 232 0.96 -1.23 -23.14
N SER A 233 1.74 -0.47 -23.92
CA SER A 233 2.96 -0.98 -24.54
C SER A 233 4.06 -1.32 -23.54
N ASP A 234 4.06 -0.68 -22.38
CA ASP A 234 4.96 -0.95 -21.26
C ASP A 234 4.41 -2.08 -20.34
N GLY A 235 3.20 -2.60 -20.63
CA GLY A 235 2.59 -3.74 -19.94
C GLY A 235 1.60 -3.37 -18.84
N VAL A 236 1.22 -2.09 -18.72
CA VAL A 236 0.24 -1.64 -17.73
C VAL A 236 -1.18 -1.97 -18.19
N GLU A 237 -1.90 -2.71 -17.36
CA GLU A 237 -3.33 -3.00 -17.54
C GLU A 237 -4.17 -1.76 -17.20
N LEU A 238 -5.00 -1.31 -18.14
CA LEU A 238 -5.89 -0.15 -17.97
C LEU A 238 -7.34 -0.52 -17.65
N ASP A 239 -7.73 -1.77 -17.90
CA ASP A 239 -9.01 -2.32 -17.44
C ASP A 239 -8.82 -3.72 -16.89
N TRP A 240 -9.68 -4.12 -15.96
CA TRP A 240 -9.57 -5.45 -15.36
C TRP A 240 -9.87 -6.53 -16.42
N PRO A 241 -8.99 -7.52 -16.62
CA PRO A 241 -9.14 -8.47 -17.71
C PRO A 241 -10.37 -9.36 -17.49
N GLN A 242 -11.19 -9.51 -18.54
CA GLN A 242 -12.29 -10.47 -18.55
C GLN A 242 -11.78 -11.84 -18.97
N LEU A 243 -11.83 -12.79 -18.04
CA LEU A 243 -11.54 -14.19 -18.33
C LEU A 243 -12.74 -14.79 -19.08
N HIS A 244 -12.50 -15.32 -20.28
CA HIS A 244 -13.47 -16.11 -21.01
C HIS A 244 -13.07 -17.59 -20.99
N ALA A 245 -14.06 -18.48 -21.11
CA ALA A 245 -13.79 -19.90 -21.24
C ALA A 245 -13.03 -20.17 -22.54
N VAL A 246 -11.99 -21.00 -22.45
CA VAL A 246 -11.22 -21.53 -23.59
C VAL A 246 -12.02 -22.62 -24.28
#